data_AF-A0A5A8CYI4-F1
#
_entry.id   AF-A0A5A8CYI4-F1
#
_cell.length_a   1.000
_cell.length_b   1.000
_cell.length_c   1.000
_cell.angle_alpha   90.00
_cell.angle_beta   90.00
_cell.angle_gamma   90.00
#
_symmetry.space_group_name_H-M   'P 1'
#
loop_
_entity.id
_entity.type
_entity.pdbx_description
1 polymer ?
#
loop_
_entity_poly.entity_id
_entity_poly.type
_entity_poly.pdbx_seq_one_letter_code
_entity_poly.pdbx_strand_id
1 'polypeptide(L)'
;MSSAAAEPADAASAGAGDSAPFVPGTSGEPRRKYPSRFRRARSMLLDVMGDSLDKTQARLKKMRPELPAWNVGDAVEIEYAFERGDAAPAVIRGSIVGRRRKGLDSSFVLKNEMGDDVITARIPVMSPLLRSMRVMRRNHVRGGKRVRRAQLTYLEQRPVSDFRVTVDTKEEWEHALEAKIRRELQRSGRNWGSKSVAEEKAKIFKTGKGVVRVDAGMDFSKAEVARASVAAKAKRAGAGAASGKAAKGGPPRK
;
A
#
# COMPACT_ATOMS: atom_id res chain seq x y z
N MET A 1 8.30 -48.76 -78.14
CA MET A 1 7.42 -49.09 -77.00
C MET A 1 7.46 -47.93 -76.03
N SER A 2 6.29 -47.40 -75.65
CA SER A 2 6.04 -46.35 -74.63
C SER A 2 6.59 -44.95 -74.97
N SER A 3 5.88 -43.83 -74.91
CA SER A 3 4.49 -43.42 -74.62
C SER A 3 4.47 -41.89 -74.85
N ALA A 4 3.68 -41.32 -75.77
CA ALA A 4 2.43 -40.57 -75.53
C ALA A 4 2.39 -39.80 -74.19
N ALA A 5 2.06 -38.50 -74.04
CA ALA A 5 1.27 -37.55 -74.83
C ALA A 5 1.64 -36.11 -74.34
N ALA A 6 1.88 -35.13 -75.22
CA ALA A 6 0.94 -34.10 -75.69
C ALA A 6 0.22 -33.28 -74.59
N GLU A 7 0.65 -32.03 -74.42
CA GLU A 7 -0.12 -30.94 -73.78
C GLU A 7 -1.38 -30.61 -74.61
N PRO A 8 -2.42 -30.07 -73.96
CA PRO A 8 -2.75 -28.69 -74.27
C PRO A 8 -3.16 -27.84 -73.06
N ALA A 9 -2.92 -26.54 -73.22
CA ALA A 9 -3.40 -25.46 -72.38
C ALA A 9 -4.93 -25.37 -72.38
N ASP A 10 -5.54 -25.05 -71.23
CA ASP A 10 -6.78 -24.29 -71.22
C ASP A 10 -7.10 -23.58 -69.88
N ALA A 11 -7.62 -22.36 -70.06
CA ALA A 11 -8.49 -21.57 -69.20
C ALA A 11 -8.09 -21.22 -67.75
N ALA A 12 -7.86 -19.92 -67.57
CA ALA A 12 -8.06 -19.19 -66.32
C ALA A 12 -9.43 -19.49 -65.68
N SER A 13 -9.45 -19.72 -64.37
CA SER A 13 -10.57 -19.27 -63.53
C SER A 13 -10.06 -18.84 -62.16
N ALA A 14 -10.40 -17.60 -61.84
CA ALA A 14 -10.17 -16.97 -60.57
C ALA A 14 -10.90 -17.73 -59.46
N GLY A 15 -10.19 -18.01 -58.38
CA GLY A 15 -10.76 -18.48 -57.13
C GLY A 15 -10.00 -17.81 -55.99
N ALA A 16 -10.25 -16.51 -55.80
CA ALA A 16 -9.89 -15.81 -54.59
C ALA A 16 -10.51 -16.58 -53.41
N GLY A 17 -9.69 -17.38 -52.73
CA GLY A 17 -10.05 -17.95 -51.44
C GLY A 17 -10.09 -16.81 -50.44
N ASP A 18 -11.26 -16.16 -50.35
CA ASP A 18 -11.57 -15.12 -49.38
C ASP A 18 -11.23 -15.63 -47.98
N SER A 19 -10.03 -15.29 -47.50
CA SER A 19 -9.71 -15.30 -46.08
C SER A 19 -10.42 -14.12 -45.44
N ALA A 20 -11.74 -14.24 -45.35
CA ALA A 20 -12.55 -13.24 -44.66
C ALA A 20 -11.95 -13.06 -43.25
N PRO A 21 -11.62 -11.82 -42.84
CA PRO A 21 -11.08 -11.59 -41.51
C PRO A 21 -12.09 -12.13 -40.50
N PHE A 22 -11.61 -12.87 -39.50
CA PHE A 22 -12.46 -13.36 -38.43
C PHE A 22 -13.17 -12.17 -37.76
N VAL A 23 -14.44 -11.97 -38.08
CA VAL A 23 -15.30 -10.95 -37.46
C VAL A 23 -16.05 -11.64 -36.31
N PRO A 24 -15.69 -11.41 -35.05
CA PRO A 24 -16.40 -12.02 -33.94
C PRO A 24 -17.83 -11.49 -33.87
N GLY A 25 -18.81 -12.37 -34.14
CA GLY A 25 -20.23 -12.14 -33.86
C GLY A 25 -21.17 -12.07 -35.06
N THR A 26 -20.72 -12.35 -36.29
CA THR A 26 -21.56 -12.31 -37.51
C THR A 26 -21.92 -13.67 -38.10
N SER A 27 -21.50 -14.79 -37.51
CA SER A 27 -22.09 -16.08 -37.87
C SER A 27 -23.52 -16.11 -37.35
N GLY A 28 -24.50 -16.28 -38.25
CA GLY A 28 -25.94 -16.35 -37.95
C GLY A 28 -26.36 -17.57 -37.09
N GLU A 29 -25.45 -18.11 -36.27
CA GLU A 29 -25.77 -19.14 -35.31
C GLU A 29 -26.69 -18.57 -34.22
N PRO A 30 -27.84 -19.19 -33.95
CA PRO A 30 -28.72 -18.74 -32.89
C PRO A 30 -27.96 -18.78 -31.56
N ARG A 31 -28.00 -17.67 -30.81
CA ARG A 31 -27.47 -17.61 -29.44
C ARG A 31 -28.04 -18.79 -28.66
N ARG A 32 -27.16 -19.65 -28.12
CA ARG A 32 -27.56 -20.80 -27.32
C ARG A 32 -28.51 -20.34 -26.20
N LYS A 33 -29.70 -20.93 -26.13
CA LYS A 33 -30.74 -20.63 -25.11
C LYS A 33 -30.21 -20.76 -23.67
N TYR A 34 -29.29 -21.71 -23.46
CA TYR A 34 -28.64 -21.92 -22.17
C TYR A 34 -27.19 -21.48 -22.20
N PRO A 35 -26.68 -20.87 -21.12
CA PRO A 35 -25.26 -20.60 -20.97
C PRO A 35 -24.47 -21.90 -21.13
N SER A 36 -23.33 -21.80 -21.82
CA SER A 36 -22.41 -22.92 -21.99
C SER A 36 -22.04 -23.53 -20.64
N ARG A 37 -21.69 -24.82 -20.63
CA ARG A 37 -21.19 -25.51 -19.44
C ARG A 37 -20.11 -24.72 -18.71
N PHE A 38 -19.21 -24.07 -19.46
CA PHE A 38 -18.16 -23.20 -18.93
C PHE A 38 -18.68 -21.93 -18.27
N ARG A 39 -19.72 -21.31 -18.83
CA ARG A 39 -20.34 -20.11 -18.23
C ARG A 39 -21.10 -20.45 -16.95
N ARG A 40 -21.75 -21.61 -16.88
CA ARG A 40 -22.38 -22.12 -15.64
C ARG A 40 -21.34 -22.45 -14.58
N ALA A 41 -20.29 -23.20 -14.94
CA ALA A 41 -19.20 -23.52 -14.02
C ALA A 41 -18.48 -22.25 -13.51
N ARG A 42 -18.26 -21.25 -14.38
CA ARG A 42 -17.73 -19.93 -13.98
C ARG A 42 -18.64 -19.25 -12.97
N SER A 43 -19.95 -19.26 -13.17
CA SER A 43 -20.91 -18.67 -12.22
C SER A 43 -20.80 -19.35 -10.86
N MET A 44 -20.88 -20.69 -10.83
CA MET A 44 -20.76 -21.48 -9.60
C MET A 44 -19.45 -21.19 -8.86
N LEU A 45 -18.33 -21.06 -9.58
CA LEU A 45 -17.04 -20.73 -8.98
C LEU A 45 -17.01 -19.31 -8.38
N LEU A 46 -17.67 -18.33 -9.01
CA LEU A 46 -17.79 -16.99 -8.46
C LEU A 46 -18.66 -16.97 -7.20
N ASP A 47 -19.74 -17.77 -7.18
CA ASP A 47 -20.64 -17.88 -6.03
C ASP A 47 -19.89 -18.49 -4.83
N VAL A 48 -19.18 -19.61 -5.03
CA VAL A 48 -18.35 -20.25 -3.99
C VAL A 48 -17.24 -19.31 -3.50
N MET A 49 -16.65 -18.53 -4.41
CA MET A 49 -15.62 -17.55 -4.06
C MET A 49 -16.20 -16.39 -3.23
N GLY A 50 -17.41 -15.93 -3.56
CA GLY A 50 -18.16 -14.93 -2.80
C GLY A 50 -18.47 -15.41 -1.38
N ASP A 51 -19.04 -16.60 -1.25
CA ASP A 51 -19.35 -17.20 0.06
C ASP A 51 -18.11 -17.33 0.94
N SER A 52 -16.99 -17.74 0.35
CA SER A 52 -15.72 -17.90 1.06
C SER A 52 -15.13 -16.56 1.47
N LEU A 53 -15.26 -15.53 0.62
CA LEU A 53 -14.88 -14.15 0.95
C LEU A 53 -15.66 -13.62 2.13
N ASP A 54 -16.98 -13.79 2.15
CA ASP A 54 -17.82 -13.26 3.22
C ASP A 54 -17.53 -13.95 4.55
N LYS A 55 -17.36 -15.28 4.52
CA LYS A 55 -16.94 -16.07 5.70
C LYS A 55 -15.59 -15.62 6.24
N THR A 56 -14.60 -15.40 5.37
CA THR A 56 -13.27 -14.97 5.80
C THR A 56 -13.27 -13.53 6.31
N GLN A 57 -13.98 -12.61 5.67
CA GLN A 57 -14.14 -11.24 6.15
C GLN A 57 -14.82 -11.19 7.52
N ALA A 58 -15.91 -11.95 7.72
CA ALA A 58 -16.60 -12.04 9.00
C ALA A 58 -15.68 -12.60 10.10
N ARG A 59 -14.83 -13.57 9.79
CA ARG A 59 -13.82 -14.09 10.73
C ARG A 59 -12.75 -13.06 11.06
N LEU A 60 -12.25 -12.32 10.07
CA LEU A 60 -11.21 -11.32 10.25
C LEU A 60 -11.70 -10.12 11.07
N LYS A 61 -12.95 -9.68 10.87
CA LYS A 61 -13.57 -8.61 11.68
C LYS A 61 -13.60 -8.93 13.18
N LYS A 62 -13.63 -10.21 13.55
CA LYS A 62 -13.55 -10.64 14.96
C LYS A 62 -12.12 -10.64 15.50
N MET A 63 -11.12 -10.80 14.64
CA MET A 63 -9.72 -10.98 15.03
C MET A 63 -8.92 -9.67 15.02
N ARG A 64 -9.27 -8.73 14.13
CA ARG A 64 -8.53 -7.48 13.95
C ARG A 64 -9.44 -6.31 13.60
N PRO A 65 -9.01 -5.06 13.84
CA PRO A 65 -9.74 -3.88 13.39
C PRO A 65 -9.84 -3.83 11.86
N GLU A 66 -10.83 -3.09 11.37
CA GLU A 66 -11.00 -2.85 9.94
C GLU A 66 -9.77 -2.13 9.37
N LEU A 67 -9.32 -2.57 8.20
CA LEU A 67 -8.17 -1.96 7.54
C LEU A 67 -8.57 -0.60 6.97
N PRO A 68 -7.72 0.44 7.12
CA PRO A 68 -8.01 1.74 6.55
C PRO A 68 -8.09 1.68 5.02
N ALA A 69 -8.72 2.67 4.39
CA ALA A 69 -8.72 2.78 2.93
C ALA A 69 -7.31 3.17 2.44
N TRP A 70 -6.74 2.36 1.54
CA TRP A 70 -5.41 2.56 0.97
C TRP A 70 -5.41 2.45 -0.55
N ASN A 71 -4.50 3.20 -1.17
CA ASN A 71 -4.29 3.27 -2.60
C ASN A 71 -2.82 3.03 -2.98
N VAL A 72 -2.61 2.86 -4.28
CA VAL A 72 -1.27 2.68 -4.84
C VAL A 72 -0.50 4.00 -4.77
N GLY A 73 0.73 3.94 -4.26
CA GLY A 73 1.58 5.09 -4.00
C GLY A 73 1.52 5.61 -2.56
N ASP A 74 0.68 5.04 -1.70
CA ASP A 74 0.63 5.36 -0.27
C ASP A 74 1.77 4.68 0.49
N ALA A 75 2.28 5.33 1.53
CA ALA A 75 3.23 4.77 2.49
C ALA A 75 2.48 4.13 3.66
N VAL A 76 2.84 2.90 3.99
CA VAL A 76 2.12 2.07 4.96
C VAL A 76 3.10 1.43 5.93
N GLU A 77 2.66 1.33 7.18
CA GLU A 77 3.25 0.50 8.22
C GLU A 77 2.31 -0.66 8.54
N ILE A 78 2.88 -1.86 8.62
CA ILE A 78 2.13 -3.11 8.80
C ILE A 78 2.71 -3.90 9.95
N GLU A 79 1.84 -4.42 10.80
CA GLU A 79 2.19 -5.44 11.78
C GLU A 79 1.83 -6.82 11.21
N TYR A 80 2.86 -7.61 10.86
CA TYR A 80 2.73 -8.93 10.26
C TYR A 80 3.37 -9.99 11.15
N ALA A 81 2.62 -11.03 11.51
CA ALA A 81 3.18 -12.21 12.19
C ALA A 81 3.70 -13.20 11.14
N PHE A 82 4.92 -13.72 11.30
CA PHE A 82 5.42 -14.75 10.38
C PHE A 82 4.83 -16.11 10.74
N GLU A 83 4.72 -16.39 12.04
CA GLU A 83 4.18 -17.63 12.56
C GLU A 83 2.90 -17.43 13.37
N ARG A 84 2.12 -18.51 13.46
CA ARG A 84 0.86 -18.53 14.21
C ARG A 84 1.16 -18.69 15.70
N GLY A 85 1.44 -17.57 16.37
CA GLY A 85 1.75 -17.57 17.80
C GLY A 85 2.75 -16.52 18.22
N ASP A 86 3.38 -15.82 17.26
CA ASP A 86 4.35 -14.77 17.55
C ASP A 86 3.77 -13.73 18.52
N ALA A 87 4.42 -13.58 19.68
CA ALA A 87 4.05 -12.58 20.66
C ALA A 87 4.27 -11.17 20.09
N ALA A 88 5.38 -10.98 19.35
CA ALA A 88 5.76 -9.73 18.72
C ALA A 88 5.67 -9.84 17.19
N PRO A 89 4.62 -9.28 16.54
CA PRO A 89 4.57 -9.21 15.09
C PRO A 89 5.68 -8.29 14.55
N ALA A 90 6.22 -8.64 13.39
CA ALA A 90 7.21 -7.81 12.73
C ALA A 90 6.54 -6.56 12.14
N VAL A 91 7.18 -5.41 12.33
CA VAL A 91 6.73 -4.14 11.76
C VAL A 91 7.41 -3.94 10.41
N ILE A 92 6.63 -4.06 9.34
CA ILE A 92 7.09 -3.89 7.96
C ILE A 92 6.57 -2.56 7.45
N ARG A 93 7.50 -1.72 6.97
CA ARG A 93 7.18 -0.44 6.34
C ARG A 93 7.46 -0.49 4.86
N GLY A 94 6.70 0.26 4.08
CA GLY A 94 6.98 0.45 2.67
C GLY A 94 5.90 1.23 1.93
N SER A 95 6.19 1.56 0.69
CA SER A 95 5.21 2.15 -0.21
C SER A 95 4.47 1.08 -1.00
N ILE A 96 3.18 1.29 -1.26
CA ILE A 96 2.38 0.37 -2.05
C ILE A 96 2.69 0.59 -3.53
N VAL A 97 3.32 -0.39 -4.16
CA VAL A 97 3.65 -0.38 -5.59
C VAL A 97 2.46 -0.81 -6.43
N GLY A 98 1.64 -1.74 -5.93
CA GLY A 98 0.54 -2.29 -6.70
C GLY A 98 -0.46 -3.04 -5.83
N ARG A 99 -1.67 -3.20 -6.37
CA ARG A 99 -2.78 -3.93 -5.75
C ARG A 99 -3.31 -4.99 -6.70
N ARG A 100 -3.43 -6.22 -6.21
CA ARG A 100 -4.13 -7.32 -6.88
C ARG A 100 -5.47 -7.54 -6.21
N ARG A 101 -6.55 -7.50 -6.99
CA ARG A 101 -7.92 -7.76 -6.53
C ARG A 101 -8.36 -9.12 -7.09
N LYS A 102 -8.24 -10.18 -6.28
CA LYS A 102 -8.59 -11.55 -6.67
C LYS A 102 -9.35 -12.25 -5.53
N GLY A 103 -10.34 -11.55 -4.97
CA GLY A 103 -11.15 -12.04 -3.86
C GLY A 103 -10.29 -12.42 -2.64
N LEU A 104 -10.26 -13.72 -2.28
CA LEU A 104 -9.45 -14.25 -1.18
C LEU A 104 -7.96 -14.00 -1.37
N ASP A 105 -7.47 -14.16 -2.60
CA ASP A 105 -6.07 -13.96 -2.99
C ASP A 105 -5.73 -12.48 -3.23
N SER A 106 -6.57 -11.57 -2.73
CA SER A 106 -6.30 -10.14 -2.84
C SER A 106 -5.06 -9.79 -2.01
N SER A 107 -4.11 -9.12 -2.65
CA SER A 107 -2.81 -8.80 -2.06
C SER A 107 -2.34 -7.45 -2.55
N PHE A 108 -1.48 -6.79 -1.80
CA PHE A 108 -0.74 -5.63 -2.27
C PHE A 108 0.76 -5.92 -2.21
N VAL A 109 1.50 -5.11 -2.97
CA VAL A 109 2.96 -5.21 -3.05
C VAL A 109 3.53 -3.99 -2.35
N LEU A 110 4.29 -4.24 -1.29
CA LEU A 110 5.12 -3.25 -0.62
C LEU A 110 6.51 -3.22 -1.23
N LYS A 111 7.08 -2.03 -1.30
CA LYS A 111 8.48 -1.84 -1.65
C LYS A 111 9.13 -0.87 -0.67
N ASN A 112 10.27 -1.27 -0.13
CA ASN A 112 11.08 -0.44 0.74
C ASN A 112 12.56 -0.81 0.61
N GLU A 113 13.42 0.04 1.13
CA GLU A 113 14.83 -0.25 1.35
C GLU A 113 15.02 -0.73 2.79
N MET A 114 15.78 -1.80 2.95
CA MET A 114 16.19 -2.33 4.25
C MET A 114 17.69 -2.57 4.22
N GLY A 115 18.43 -1.78 4.99
CA GLY A 115 19.88 -1.73 4.84
C GLY A 115 20.24 -1.16 3.47
N ASP A 116 21.00 -1.94 2.70
CA ASP A 116 21.46 -1.56 1.36
C ASP A 116 20.62 -2.20 0.24
N ASP A 117 19.67 -3.07 0.59
CA ASP A 117 18.88 -3.83 -0.37
C ASP A 117 17.44 -3.30 -0.48
N VAL A 118 16.92 -3.37 -1.70
CA VAL A 118 15.52 -3.00 -2.01
C VAL A 118 14.65 -4.25 -1.95
N ILE A 119 13.83 -4.34 -0.90
CA ILE A 119 12.93 -5.46 -0.68
C ILE A 119 11.56 -5.16 -1.27
N THR A 120 11.04 -6.12 -2.04
CA THR A 120 9.67 -6.11 -2.52
C THR A 120 8.91 -7.27 -1.90
N ALA A 121 7.88 -6.98 -1.10
CA ALA A 121 7.12 -7.98 -0.37
C ALA A 121 5.64 -7.96 -0.81
N ARG A 122 5.09 -9.14 -1.08
CA ARG A 122 3.68 -9.29 -1.45
C ARG A 122 2.88 -9.78 -0.25
N ILE A 123 2.01 -8.93 0.27
CA ILE A 123 1.23 -9.22 1.46
C ILE A 123 -0.24 -9.49 1.10
N PRO A 124 -0.80 -10.66 1.46
CA PRO A 124 -2.22 -10.95 1.31
C PRO A 124 -3.09 -10.16 2.30
N VAL A 125 -4.14 -9.52 1.81
CA VAL A 125 -5.06 -8.69 2.60
C VAL A 125 -5.91 -9.56 3.52
N MET A 126 -6.40 -10.71 3.04
CA MET A 126 -7.27 -11.61 3.80
C MET A 126 -6.51 -12.59 4.69
N SER A 127 -5.20 -12.39 4.89
CA SER A 127 -4.43 -13.25 5.78
C SER A 127 -4.72 -12.93 7.25
N PRO A 128 -4.89 -13.94 8.12
CA PRO A 128 -5.02 -13.75 9.56
C PRO A 128 -3.72 -13.32 10.23
N LEU A 129 -2.58 -13.48 9.54
CA LEU A 129 -1.26 -13.09 10.03
C LEU A 129 -1.04 -11.57 10.00
N LEU A 130 -1.78 -10.88 9.14
CA LEU A 130 -1.82 -9.42 9.09
C LEU A 130 -2.66 -8.90 10.26
N ARG A 131 -2.02 -8.34 11.30
CA ARG A 131 -2.71 -7.88 12.50
C ARG A 131 -3.26 -6.46 12.35
N SER A 132 -2.41 -5.53 11.93
CA SER A 132 -2.82 -4.14 11.74
C SER A 132 -2.09 -3.52 10.55
N MET A 133 -2.71 -2.47 10.01
CA MET A 133 -2.18 -1.68 8.89
C MET A 133 -2.48 -0.23 9.17
N ARG A 134 -1.45 0.61 9.13
CA ARG A 134 -1.56 2.06 9.29
C ARG A 134 -1.04 2.74 8.05
N VAL A 135 -1.80 3.71 7.54
CA VAL A 135 -1.32 4.53 6.43
C VAL A 135 -0.56 5.71 7.03
N MET A 136 0.74 5.75 6.77
CA MET A 136 1.61 6.82 7.27
C MET A 136 1.42 8.08 6.41
N ARG A 137 1.45 7.93 5.09
CA ARG A 137 1.34 9.08 4.18
C ARG A 137 0.67 8.70 2.86
N ARG A 138 -0.39 9.42 2.49
CA ARG A 138 -0.99 9.27 1.16
C ARG A 138 -0.11 9.79 0.06
N ASN A 139 -0.09 9.08 -1.06
CA ASN A 139 0.61 9.47 -2.28
C ASN A 139 2.08 9.85 -2.04
N HIS A 140 2.76 9.12 -1.14
CA HIS A 140 4.15 9.36 -0.76
C HIS A 140 5.07 9.42 -1.99
N VAL A 141 4.90 8.49 -2.92
CA VAL A 141 5.74 8.33 -4.13
C VAL A 141 5.80 9.57 -5.03
N ARG A 142 4.76 10.41 -5.02
CA ARG A 142 4.71 11.66 -5.82
C ARG A 142 4.54 12.90 -4.95
N GLY A 143 5.00 12.84 -3.70
CA GLY A 143 4.99 14.00 -2.80
C GLY A 143 3.59 14.55 -2.52
N GLY A 144 2.58 13.68 -2.45
CA GLY A 144 1.19 14.04 -2.17
C GLY A 144 0.29 14.08 -3.40
N LYS A 145 0.84 14.00 -4.63
CA LYS A 145 0.02 13.93 -5.86
C LYS A 145 -0.42 12.51 -6.15
N ARG A 146 -1.70 12.34 -6.49
CA ARG A 146 -2.27 11.05 -6.87
C ARG A 146 -1.48 10.42 -8.03
N VAL A 147 -1.12 9.15 -7.85
CA VAL A 147 -0.41 8.40 -8.89
C VAL A 147 -1.40 7.98 -9.99
N ARG A 148 -0.98 8.11 -11.24
CA ARG A 148 -1.83 7.83 -12.42
C ARG A 148 -1.85 6.35 -12.82
N ARG A 149 -0.77 5.62 -12.53
CA ARG A 149 -0.64 4.20 -12.87
C ARG A 149 -1.24 3.33 -11.77
N ALA A 150 -1.88 2.22 -12.16
CA ALA A 150 -2.41 1.24 -11.23
C ALA A 150 -1.33 0.36 -10.56
N GLN A 151 -0.16 0.22 -11.21
CA GLN A 151 1.01 -0.46 -10.67
C GLN A 151 2.27 0.33 -11.02
N LEU A 152 3.16 0.51 -10.05
CA LEU A 152 4.33 1.38 -10.13
C LEU A 152 5.61 0.58 -10.42
N THR A 153 5.58 -0.24 -11.46
CA THR A 153 6.77 -1.04 -11.89
C THR A 153 7.97 -0.16 -12.21
N TYR A 154 7.76 1.08 -12.65
CA TYR A 154 8.83 2.04 -12.92
C TYR A 154 9.67 2.40 -11.69
N LEU A 155 9.21 2.08 -10.46
CA LEU A 155 9.99 2.28 -9.24
C LEU A 155 11.21 1.37 -9.18
N GLU A 156 11.33 0.37 -10.04
CA GLU A 156 12.55 -0.44 -10.20
C GLU A 156 13.73 0.37 -10.74
N GLN A 157 13.48 1.34 -11.60
CA GLN A 157 14.51 2.18 -12.23
C GLN A 157 14.68 3.53 -11.53
N ARG A 158 13.90 3.80 -10.48
CA ARG A 158 13.90 5.08 -9.76
C ARG A 158 14.78 5.00 -8.51
N PRO A 159 15.33 6.15 -8.07
CA PRO A 159 16.13 6.20 -6.86
C PRO A 159 15.28 5.82 -5.64
N VAL A 160 15.94 5.25 -4.65
CA VAL A 160 15.32 4.77 -3.41
C VAL A 160 14.58 5.87 -2.65
N SER A 161 15.08 7.11 -2.74
CA SER A 161 14.47 8.29 -2.12
C SER A 161 12.99 8.47 -2.47
N ASP A 162 12.56 8.05 -3.67
CA ASP A 162 11.18 8.21 -4.12
C ASP A 162 10.18 7.35 -3.33
N PHE A 163 10.61 6.20 -2.81
CA PHE A 163 9.70 5.20 -2.23
C PHE A 163 10.08 4.75 -0.82
N ARG A 164 11.27 5.13 -0.33
CA ARG A 164 11.75 4.81 1.01
C ARG A 164 10.78 5.31 2.08
N VAL A 165 10.47 4.42 3.03
CA VAL A 165 9.65 4.73 4.20
C VAL A 165 10.46 4.36 5.45
N THR A 166 10.81 5.37 6.23
CA THR A 166 11.56 5.22 7.48
C THR A 166 10.63 5.27 8.69
N VAL A 167 11.17 4.95 9.87
CA VAL A 167 10.48 5.05 11.17
C VAL A 167 9.97 6.47 11.44
N ASP A 168 10.73 7.48 11.02
CA ASP A 168 10.44 8.89 11.28
C ASP A 168 9.46 9.50 10.27
N THR A 169 8.94 8.69 9.33
CA THR A 169 7.92 9.15 8.39
C THR A 169 6.68 9.55 9.19
N LYS A 170 6.28 10.81 9.12
CA LYS A 170 5.13 11.32 9.87
C LYS A 170 3.83 10.66 9.41
N GLU A 171 2.92 10.46 10.34
CA GLU A 171 1.58 9.94 10.06
C GLU A 171 0.68 11.00 9.38
N GLU A 172 -0.43 10.54 8.78
CA GLU A 172 -1.29 11.40 7.94
C GLU A 172 -1.87 12.57 8.72
N TRP A 173 -2.25 12.33 9.97
CA TRP A 173 -2.84 13.33 10.84
C TRP A 173 -1.83 14.43 11.19
N GLU A 174 -0.54 14.09 11.32
CA GLU A 174 0.50 15.09 11.55
C GLU A 174 0.68 15.99 10.32
N HIS A 175 0.68 15.39 9.12
CA HIS A 175 0.75 16.15 7.88
C HIS A 175 -0.48 17.04 7.68
N ALA A 176 -1.67 16.54 8.00
CA ALA A 176 -2.92 17.31 7.93
C ALA A 176 -2.93 18.47 8.94
N LEU A 177 -2.47 18.22 10.17
CA LEU A 177 -2.34 19.23 11.21
C LEU A 177 -1.31 20.30 10.83
N GLU A 178 -0.14 19.91 10.32
CA GLU A 178 0.88 20.84 9.85
C GLU A 178 0.37 21.70 8.68
N ALA A 179 -0.39 21.12 7.75
CA ALA A 179 -1.03 21.86 6.66
C ALA A 179 -2.09 22.86 7.18
N LYS A 180 -2.87 22.48 8.19
CA LYS A 180 -3.88 23.35 8.82
C LYS A 180 -3.22 24.51 9.59
N ILE A 181 -2.21 24.21 10.42
CA ILE A 181 -1.41 25.22 11.14
C ILE A 181 -0.79 26.20 10.15
N ARG A 182 -0.18 25.69 9.08
CA ARG A 182 0.43 26.55 8.05
C ARG A 182 -0.60 27.47 7.38
N ARG A 183 -1.81 26.97 7.09
CA ARG A 183 -2.90 27.77 6.51
C ARG A 183 -3.38 28.86 7.46
N GLU A 184 -3.49 28.57 8.76
CA GLU A 184 -3.88 29.59 9.75
C GLU A 184 -2.76 30.61 10.03
N LEU A 185 -1.50 30.19 10.01
CA LEU A 185 -0.37 31.11 10.06
C LEU A 185 -0.36 32.05 8.84
N GLN A 186 -0.66 31.53 7.65
CA GLN A 186 -0.83 32.35 6.44
C GLN A 186 -1.99 33.34 6.56
N ARG A 187 -3.15 32.90 7.07
CA ARG A 187 -4.32 33.78 7.29
C ARG A 187 -4.05 34.90 8.29
N SER A 188 -3.30 34.59 9.35
CA SER A 188 -2.91 35.56 10.38
C SER A 188 -1.73 36.45 9.98
N GLY A 189 -1.19 36.30 8.76
CA GLY A 189 -0.04 37.09 8.27
C GLY A 189 1.25 36.79 9.02
N ARG A 190 1.32 35.71 9.80
CA ARG A 190 2.51 35.30 10.56
C ARG A 190 3.48 34.55 9.68
N ASN A 191 4.73 34.47 10.12
CA ASN A 191 5.74 33.63 9.47
C ASN A 191 5.26 32.15 9.44
N TRP A 192 5.15 31.58 8.24
CA TRP A 192 4.64 30.23 8.00
C TRP A 192 5.74 29.20 7.70
N GLY A 193 7.00 29.54 7.98
CA GLY A 193 8.14 28.65 7.81
C GLY A 193 8.03 27.33 8.59
N SER A 194 8.83 26.33 8.21
CA SER A 194 8.83 25.00 8.84
C SER A 194 9.05 25.06 10.36
N LYS A 195 9.89 25.99 10.82
CA LYS A 195 10.18 26.20 12.25
C LYS A 195 8.97 26.69 13.04
N SER A 196 8.23 27.67 12.51
CA SER A 196 7.05 28.21 13.21
C SER A 196 5.89 27.23 13.24
N VAL A 197 5.69 26.45 12.15
CA VAL A 197 4.71 25.35 12.13
C VAL A 197 5.04 24.28 13.16
N ALA A 198 6.33 23.91 13.28
CA ALA A 198 6.77 22.94 14.29
C ALA A 198 6.61 23.46 15.72
N GLU A 199 6.85 24.76 15.94
CA GLU A 199 6.68 25.40 17.25
C GLU A 199 5.20 25.46 17.65
N GLU A 200 4.30 25.85 16.74
CA GLU A 200 2.86 25.84 16.97
C GLU A 200 2.32 24.42 17.16
N LYS A 201 2.82 23.44 16.41
CA LYS A 201 2.53 22.02 16.64
C LYS A 201 2.94 21.62 18.06
N ALA A 202 4.15 21.97 18.49
CA ALA A 202 4.64 21.67 19.84
C ALA A 202 3.83 22.36 20.94
N LYS A 203 3.37 23.61 20.72
CA LYS A 203 2.45 24.31 21.63
C LYS A 203 1.13 23.56 21.76
N ILE A 204 0.51 23.18 20.64
CA ILE A 204 -0.73 22.40 20.62
C ILE A 204 -0.59 21.10 21.43
N PHE A 205 0.51 20.34 21.26
CA PHE A 205 0.72 19.12 22.04
C PHE A 205 0.99 19.35 23.53
N LYS A 206 1.66 20.45 23.89
CA LYS A 206 2.04 20.74 25.29
C LYS A 206 0.90 21.37 26.09
N THR A 207 0.20 22.33 25.51
CA THR A 207 -0.76 23.18 26.23
C THR A 207 -2.20 22.98 25.77
N GLY A 208 -2.45 22.23 24.68
CA GLY A 208 -3.76 22.08 24.06
C GLY A 208 -4.31 23.38 23.44
N LYS A 209 -3.55 24.48 23.51
CA LYS A 209 -3.93 25.82 23.07
C LYS A 209 -2.87 26.33 22.10
N GLY A 210 -3.23 26.46 20.82
CA GLY A 210 -2.39 27.04 19.77
C GLY A 210 -3.24 27.82 18.76
N VAL A 211 -2.61 28.24 17.65
CA VAL A 211 -3.30 28.96 16.56
C VAL A 211 -4.48 28.17 15.98
N VAL A 212 -4.42 26.84 16.00
CA VAL A 212 -5.53 25.95 15.65
C VAL A 212 -6.13 25.40 16.94
N ARG A 213 -7.44 25.61 17.16
CA ARG A 213 -8.18 24.81 18.14
C ARG A 213 -8.31 23.39 17.61
N VAL A 214 -7.87 22.45 18.42
CA VAL A 214 -8.00 21.04 18.14
C VAL A 214 -9.36 20.61 18.67
N ASP A 215 -10.38 20.59 17.81
CA ASP A 215 -11.72 20.16 18.18
C ASP A 215 -11.81 18.62 18.23
N ALA A 216 -12.66 18.12 19.13
CA ALA A 216 -12.84 16.71 19.45
C ALA A 216 -13.32 15.80 18.30
N GLY A 217 -13.66 16.36 17.13
CA GLY A 217 -14.05 15.64 15.92
C GLY A 217 -12.91 15.23 14.98
N MET A 218 -11.65 15.48 15.36
CA MET A 218 -10.47 15.01 14.65
C MET A 218 -9.93 13.77 15.35
N ASP A 219 -10.53 12.60 15.09
CA ASP A 219 -10.27 11.29 15.71
C ASP A 219 -8.98 11.20 16.55
N PHE A 220 -9.07 11.73 17.78
CA PHE A 220 -8.15 11.40 18.84
C PHE A 220 -8.58 10.03 19.30
N SER A 221 -7.96 8.99 18.75
CA SER A 221 -7.73 7.84 19.63
C SER A 221 -6.88 8.37 20.77
N LYS A 222 -7.54 8.77 21.86
CA LYS A 222 -6.94 9.17 23.14
C LYS A 222 -5.90 8.13 23.59
N ALA A 223 -6.06 6.88 23.13
CA ALA A 223 -5.14 5.77 23.30
C ALA A 223 -3.86 5.88 22.45
N GLU A 224 -3.87 6.43 21.23
CA GLU A 224 -2.66 6.54 20.38
C GLU A 224 -1.79 7.75 20.74
N VAL A 225 -2.37 8.89 21.06
CA VAL A 225 -1.62 10.05 21.60
C VAL A 225 -1.06 9.73 22.99
N ALA A 226 -1.80 8.97 23.81
CA ALA A 226 -1.28 8.43 25.07
C ALA A 226 -0.14 7.43 24.83
N ARG A 227 -0.26 6.52 23.85
CA ARG A 227 0.85 5.59 23.49
C ARG A 227 2.06 6.32 22.93
N ALA A 228 1.90 7.35 22.11
CA ALA A 228 2.99 8.15 21.55
C ALA A 228 3.71 8.98 22.64
N SER A 229 2.97 9.57 23.56
CA SER A 229 3.55 10.29 24.71
C SER A 229 4.22 9.34 25.71
N VAL A 230 3.67 8.15 25.96
CA VAL A 230 4.30 7.10 26.78
C VAL A 230 5.56 6.53 26.10
N ALA A 231 5.53 6.27 24.79
CA ALA A 231 6.70 5.82 24.04
C ALA A 231 7.82 6.89 23.98
N ALA A 232 7.44 8.16 23.82
CA ALA A 232 8.38 9.29 23.90
C ALA A 232 8.98 9.45 25.31
N LYS A 233 8.17 9.22 26.36
CA LYS A 233 8.62 9.23 27.76
C LYS A 233 9.55 8.06 28.07
N ALA A 234 9.26 6.87 27.55
CA ALA A 234 10.11 5.68 27.67
C ALA A 234 11.45 5.85 26.94
N LYS A 235 11.47 6.43 25.72
CA LYS A 235 12.71 6.80 25.02
C LYS A 235 13.56 7.80 25.81
N ARG A 236 12.94 8.79 26.46
CA ARG A 236 13.64 9.75 27.34
C ARG A 236 14.19 9.12 28.61
N ALA A 237 13.46 8.19 29.22
CA ALA A 237 13.89 7.47 30.42
C ALA A 237 15.08 6.52 30.12
N GLY A 238 15.06 5.84 28.96
CA GLY A 238 16.17 4.99 28.51
C GLY A 238 17.43 5.77 28.12
N ALA A 239 17.28 6.95 27.52
CA ALA A 239 18.42 7.81 27.15
C ALA A 239 19.11 8.47 28.36
N GLY A 240 18.41 8.61 29.50
CA GLY A 240 18.98 9.19 30.72
C GLY A 240 19.84 8.23 31.56
N ALA A 241 19.75 6.91 31.32
CA ALA A 241 20.49 5.91 32.10
C ALA A 241 21.90 5.62 31.54
N ALA A 242 22.20 5.99 30.29
CA ALA A 242 23.46 5.64 29.62
C ALA A 242 24.54 6.73 29.65
N SER A 243 24.27 7.90 30.24
CA SER A 243 25.25 9.00 30.36
C SER A 243 25.64 9.27 31.83
N GLY A 244 26.08 8.22 32.52
CA GLY A 244 26.67 8.32 33.87
C GLY A 244 28.19 8.25 33.83
N LYS A 245 28.84 9.43 33.87
CA LYS A 245 30.24 9.71 34.29
C LYS A 245 31.31 8.64 33.98
N ALA A 246 32.08 8.86 32.90
CA ALA A 246 33.44 8.35 32.78
C ALA A 246 34.36 9.09 33.79
N ALA A 247 34.71 8.43 34.90
CA ALA A 247 35.69 8.92 35.86
C ALA A 247 37.12 8.64 35.35
N LYS A 248 37.96 9.68 35.33
CA LYS A 248 39.41 9.58 35.10
C LYS A 248 40.07 8.81 36.25
N GLY A 249 40.53 7.58 36.00
CA GLY A 249 41.41 6.83 36.91
C GLY A 249 42.78 6.64 36.26
N GLY A 250 43.82 7.24 36.85
CA GLY A 250 45.21 7.02 36.47
C GLY A 250 45.72 5.63 36.89
N PRO A 251 46.85 5.16 36.32
CA PRO A 251 47.32 3.78 36.52
C PRO A 251 47.90 3.58 37.94
N PRO A 252 47.73 2.40 38.56
CA PRO A 252 48.33 2.10 39.85
C PRO A 252 49.84 1.89 39.74
N ARG A 253 50.58 2.46 40.69
CA ARG A 253 52.00 2.20 40.92
C ARG A 253 52.16 1.02 41.88
N LYS A 254 53.06 0.10 41.49
CA LYS A 254 53.64 -1.07 42.18
C LYS A 254 52.68 -2.19 42.58
#